data_AF-A0A3S4PZU2-F1
#
_entry.id   AF-A0A3S4PZU2-F1
#
_cell.length_a   1.000
_cell.length_b   1.000
_cell.length_c   1.000
_cell.angle_alpha   90.00
_cell.angle_beta   90.00
_cell.angle_gamma   90.00
#
_symmetry.space_group_name_H-M   'P 1'
#
loop_
_entity.id
_entity.type
_entity.pdbx_description
1 polymer ?
#
loop_
_entity_poly.entity_id
_entity_poly.type
_entity_poly.pdbx_seq_one_letter_code
_entity_poly.pdbx_strand_id
1 'polypeptide(L)'
;MYDQNSPNNKWSQETFQRISELEKLEQYQAKLFIMKEQMKNNLHWRNAILLGIILAILSFPLFGLRAAIVIIFLVVVFYYLPAYKKRKALFRDQVRSNDEIYITDFLCPILKEVFPQAELTLTANYPMTVLQVISPRSTKFDLFHQLSFHDEKNLVVANLYAYHIETRTKRDSNGHTHTVREEVEDFSGQIFSLKAPISFPGHLRVVPTKKSLFLKREVKGAYPGAGPNEVQIETEDIQNNENYNIYCTDELAARKFLKPKILEWFDQQISQNDMCVYLVQDTLYISLYTNRYLFPTPNRKEAIESLSIAAEYQKLCREIDLIDELTNIFKGE
;
A
#
# COMPACT_ATOMS: atom_id res chain seq x y z
N MET A 1 18.97 15.43 -8.67
CA MET A 1 19.56 16.35 -7.68
C MET A 1 18.57 17.48 -7.51
N TYR A 2 17.91 17.60 -6.36
CA TYR A 2 17.01 18.72 -6.08
C TYR A 2 17.86 19.90 -5.58
N ASP A 3 17.58 21.09 -6.12
CA ASP A 3 18.18 22.34 -5.66
C ASP A 3 17.71 22.64 -4.23
N GLN A 4 18.64 22.60 -3.28
CA GLN A 4 18.38 22.79 -1.85
C GLN A 4 18.07 24.26 -1.50
N ASN A 5 18.17 25.18 -2.46
CA ASN A 5 18.01 26.62 -2.25
C ASN A 5 16.74 27.21 -2.91
N SER A 6 15.78 26.39 -3.33
CA SER A 6 14.50 26.92 -3.83
C SER A 6 13.72 27.60 -2.70
N PRO A 7 13.37 28.89 -2.81
CA PRO A 7 12.72 29.68 -1.75
C PRO A 7 11.26 29.29 -1.48
N ASN A 8 10.78 28.18 -2.06
CA ASN A 8 9.40 27.70 -1.98
C ASN A 8 9.29 26.28 -1.38
N ASN A 9 10.28 25.85 -0.59
CA ASN A 9 10.20 24.54 0.07
C ASN A 9 9.19 24.59 1.21
N LYS A 10 7.99 24.06 0.97
CA LYS A 10 6.90 23.87 1.96
C LYS A 10 7.39 23.15 3.23
N TRP A 11 8.46 22.37 3.11
CA TRP A 11 9.12 21.66 4.21
C TRP A 11 10.25 22.51 4.78
N SER A 12 10.08 22.96 6.03
CA SER A 12 11.07 23.86 6.62
C SER A 12 12.43 23.17 6.79
N GLN A 13 13.50 23.85 6.37
CA GLN A 13 14.87 23.41 6.61
C GLN A 13 15.15 23.26 8.12
N GLU A 14 14.43 24.03 8.94
CA GLU A 14 14.47 23.99 10.39
C GLU A 14 13.94 22.66 10.95
N THR A 15 12.83 22.14 10.40
CA THR A 15 12.30 20.80 10.75
C THR A 15 13.29 19.71 10.37
N PHE A 16 13.91 19.81 9.19
CA PHE A 16 14.94 18.86 8.76
C PHE A 16 16.18 18.90 9.68
N GLN A 17 16.65 20.09 10.04
CA GLN A 17 17.78 20.28 10.96
C GLN A 17 17.45 19.71 12.35
N ARG A 18 16.27 20.01 12.88
CA ARG A 18 15.80 19.47 14.17
C ARG A 18 15.72 17.95 14.16
N ILE A 19 15.19 17.35 13.09
CA ILE A 19 15.13 15.90 12.90
C ILE A 19 16.53 15.29 12.80
N SER A 20 17.45 15.95 12.09
CA SER A 20 18.84 15.52 11.98
C SER A 20 19.60 15.63 13.31
N GLU A 21 19.28 16.61 14.15
CA GLU A 21 19.81 16.75 15.50
C GLU A 21 19.26 15.68 16.44
N LEU A 22 17.97 15.35 16.34
CA LEU A 22 17.36 14.23 17.07
C LEU A 22 18.06 12.90 16.74
N GLU A 23 18.44 12.69 15.48
CA GLU A 23 19.19 11.49 15.06
C GLU A 23 20.57 11.39 15.72
N LYS A 24 21.21 12.53 16.06
CA LYS A 24 22.54 12.54 16.68
C LYS A 24 22.52 12.22 18.17
N LEU A 25 21.36 12.22 18.82
CA LEU A 25 21.24 11.91 20.25
C LEU A 25 21.56 10.43 20.50
N GLU A 26 22.43 10.15 21.47
CA GLU A 26 22.85 8.78 21.82
C GLU A 26 21.67 7.87 22.18
N GLN A 27 20.67 8.42 22.89
CA GLN A 27 19.46 7.69 23.25
C GLN A 27 18.66 7.25 22.01
N TYR A 28 18.62 8.10 20.97
CA TYR A 28 17.92 7.77 19.73
C TYR A 28 18.70 6.72 18.93
N GLN A 29 20.02 6.87 18.82
CA GLN A 29 20.88 5.87 18.17
C GLN A 29 20.76 4.50 18.85
N ALA A 30 20.71 4.45 20.18
CA ALA A 30 20.47 3.22 20.93
C ALA A 30 19.09 2.61 20.61
N LYS A 31 18.03 3.44 20.57
CA LYS A 31 16.67 2.99 20.21
C LYS A 31 16.62 2.45 18.78
N LEU A 32 17.21 3.17 17.82
CA LEU A 32 17.31 2.78 16.41
C LEU A 32 18.09 1.47 16.25
N PHE A 33 19.17 1.29 17.00
CA PHE A 33 19.95 0.05 16.99
C PHE A 33 19.11 -1.15 17.45
N ILE A 34 18.43 -1.04 18.59
CA ILE A 34 17.57 -2.11 19.12
C ILE A 34 16.47 -2.46 18.12
N MET A 35 15.85 -1.43 17.53
CA MET A 35 14.81 -1.56 16.51
C MET A 35 15.31 -2.33 15.28
N LYS A 36 16.45 -1.90 14.70
CA LYS A 36 17.09 -2.55 13.55
C LYS A 36 17.45 -4.01 13.85
N GLU A 37 18.00 -4.28 15.02
CA GLU A 37 18.32 -5.65 15.45
C GLU A 37 17.06 -6.51 15.56
N GLN A 38 15.96 -5.98 16.10
CA GLN A 38 14.69 -6.69 16.16
C GLN A 38 14.16 -7.04 14.78
N MET A 39 14.15 -6.07 13.85
CA MET A 39 13.68 -6.28 12.49
C MET A 39 14.53 -7.30 11.71
N LYS A 40 15.86 -7.23 11.85
CA LYS A 40 16.79 -8.19 11.25
C LYS A 40 16.61 -9.60 11.83
N ASN A 41 16.44 -9.69 13.14
CA ASN A 41 16.21 -10.96 13.81
C ASN A 41 14.87 -11.57 13.36
N ASN A 42 13.79 -10.80 13.30
CA ASN A 42 12.50 -11.25 12.77
C ASN A 42 12.63 -11.81 11.34
N LEU A 43 13.35 -11.11 10.46
CA LEU A 43 13.61 -11.58 9.08
C LEU A 43 14.42 -12.88 9.07
N HIS A 44 15.43 -12.98 9.93
CA HIS A 44 16.24 -14.19 10.07
C HIS A 44 15.39 -15.39 10.53
N TRP A 45 14.53 -15.20 11.54
CA TRP A 45 13.65 -16.24 12.04
C TRP A 45 12.61 -16.68 11.02
N ARG A 46 12.03 -15.76 10.24
CA ARG A 46 11.12 -16.11 9.14
C ARG A 46 11.81 -17.02 8.12
N ASN A 47 13.03 -16.66 7.71
CA ASN A 47 13.80 -17.44 6.75
C ASN A 47 14.25 -18.80 7.33
N ALA A 48 14.63 -18.83 8.60
CA ALA A 48 15.01 -20.06 9.29
C ALA A 48 13.83 -21.05 9.39
N ILE A 49 12.62 -20.56 9.70
CA ILE A 49 11.40 -21.38 9.72
C ILE A 49 11.10 -21.95 8.33
N LEU A 50 11.13 -21.12 7.28
CA LEU A 50 10.92 -21.58 5.90
C LEU A 50 11.93 -22.65 5.49
N LEU A 51 13.21 -22.44 5.79
CA LEU A 51 14.27 -23.39 5.52
C LEU A 51 14.09 -24.68 6.32
N GLY A 52 13.63 -24.58 7.57
CA GLY A 52 13.26 -25.72 8.42
C GLY A 52 12.12 -26.56 7.82
N ILE A 53 11.08 -25.92 7.29
CA ILE A 53 9.97 -26.60 6.61
C ILE A 53 10.47 -27.34 5.36
N ILE A 54 11.29 -26.68 4.53
CA ILE A 54 11.87 -27.28 3.31
C ILE A 54 12.74 -28.51 3.69
N LEU A 55 13.61 -28.38 4.69
CA LEU A 55 14.44 -29.47 5.17
C LEU A 55 13.61 -30.62 5.77
N ALA A 56 12.51 -30.33 6.48
CA ALA A 56 11.61 -31.35 7.01
C ALA A 56 10.95 -32.16 5.88
N ILE A 57 10.48 -31.50 4.82
CA ILE A 57 9.90 -32.15 3.65
C ILE A 57 10.94 -33.02 2.92
N LEU A 58 12.17 -32.52 2.76
CA LEU A 58 13.26 -33.24 2.08
C LEU A 58 13.84 -34.39 2.89
N SER A 59 13.86 -34.29 4.23
CA SER A 59 14.44 -35.32 5.10
C SER A 59 13.50 -36.50 5.34
N PHE A 60 12.19 -36.30 5.22
CA PHE A 60 11.17 -37.35 5.41
C PHE A 60 11.37 -38.60 4.52
N PRO A 61 11.70 -38.49 3.22
CA PRO A 61 11.98 -39.66 2.38
C PRO A 61 13.41 -40.23 2.50
N LEU A 62 14.39 -39.45 2.98
CA LEU A 62 15.83 -39.76 2.80
C LEU A 62 16.49 -40.52 3.94
N PHE A 63 16.14 -40.24 5.20
CA PHE A 63 16.94 -40.72 6.36
C PHE A 63 16.21 -41.73 7.26
N GLY A 64 14.94 -42.01 6.99
CA GLY A 64 14.08 -42.75 7.91
C GLY A 64 13.76 -41.95 9.17
N LEU A 65 12.61 -42.23 9.77
CA LEU A 65 11.99 -41.40 10.81
C LEU A 65 12.90 -41.17 12.03
N ARG A 66 13.72 -42.17 12.39
CA ARG A 66 14.59 -42.12 13.59
C ARG A 66 15.82 -41.21 13.43
N ALA A 67 16.52 -41.26 12.30
CA ALA A 67 17.70 -40.42 12.08
C ALA A 67 17.31 -38.95 11.84
N ALA A 68 16.17 -38.71 11.18
CA ALA A 68 15.61 -37.37 11.02
C ALA A 68 15.29 -36.73 12.39
N ILE A 69 14.69 -37.47 13.32
CA ILE A 69 14.40 -36.97 14.69
C ILE A 69 15.69 -36.53 15.41
N VAL A 70 16.78 -37.32 15.32
CA VAL A 70 18.04 -36.97 15.98
C VAL A 70 18.66 -35.69 15.39
N ILE A 71 18.65 -35.55 14.06
CA ILE A 71 19.17 -34.35 13.39
C ILE A 71 18.32 -33.12 13.77
N ILE A 72 16.99 -33.24 13.74
CA ILE A 72 16.08 -32.16 14.17
C ILE A 72 16.36 -31.77 15.62
N PHE A 73 16.52 -32.75 16.52
CA PHE A 73 16.82 -32.50 17.92
C PHE A 73 18.15 -31.74 18.10
N LEU A 74 19.20 -32.13 17.39
CA LEU A 74 20.49 -31.43 17.43
C LEU A 74 20.38 -29.99 16.92
N VAL A 75 19.68 -29.77 15.80
CA VAL A 75 19.45 -28.42 15.26
C VAL A 75 18.64 -27.57 16.25
N VAL A 76 17.62 -28.14 16.89
CA VAL A 76 16.82 -27.42 17.89
C VAL A 76 17.67 -27.04 19.10
N VAL A 77 18.45 -27.98 19.63
CA VAL A 77 19.21 -27.78 20.87
C VAL A 77 20.41 -26.85 20.67
N PHE A 78 21.18 -27.04 19.60
CA PHE A 78 22.44 -26.32 19.40
C PHE A 78 22.28 -25.01 18.62
N TYR A 79 21.21 -24.84 17.84
CA TYR A 79 21.00 -23.64 17.03
C TYR A 79 19.79 -22.82 17.50
N TYR A 80 18.60 -23.44 17.55
CA TYR A 80 17.36 -22.70 17.86
C TYR A 80 17.26 -22.26 19.32
N LEU A 81 17.59 -23.12 20.30
CA LEU A 81 17.56 -22.77 21.72
C LEU A 81 18.47 -21.58 22.08
N PRO A 82 19.76 -21.55 21.72
CA PRO A 82 20.62 -20.40 22.02
C PRO A 82 20.17 -19.13 21.27
N ALA A 83 19.73 -19.24 20.01
CA ALA A 83 19.17 -18.12 19.27
C ALA A 83 17.88 -17.58 19.92
N TYR A 84 17.01 -18.46 20.42
CA TYR A 84 15.78 -18.10 21.12
C TYR A 84 16.08 -17.42 22.46
N LYS A 85 17.04 -17.93 23.24
CA LYS A 85 17.49 -17.28 24.48
C LYS A 85 18.05 -15.88 24.22
N LYS A 86 18.87 -15.72 23.17
CA LYS A 86 19.39 -14.40 22.75
C LYS A 86 18.26 -13.44 22.38
N ARG A 87 17.27 -13.92 21.60
CA ARG A 87 16.07 -13.15 21.25
C ARG A 87 15.28 -12.73 22.49
N LYS A 88 15.04 -13.64 23.42
CA LYS A 88 14.33 -13.35 24.67
C LYS A 88 15.10 -12.39 25.58
N ALA A 89 16.43 -12.48 25.61
CA ALA A 89 17.25 -11.52 26.35
C ALA A 89 17.18 -10.10 25.77
N LEU A 90 17.18 -9.97 24.43
CA LEU A 90 17.15 -8.69 23.73
C LEU A 90 15.77 -8.04 23.68
N PHE A 91 14.70 -8.83 23.47
CA PHE A 91 13.36 -8.31 23.18
C PHE A 91 12.30 -8.73 24.22
N ARG A 92 12.71 -9.46 25.27
CA ARG A 92 11.80 -10.06 26.27
C ARG A 92 10.68 -10.84 25.57
N ASP A 93 9.44 -10.64 26.00
CA ASP A 93 8.24 -11.25 25.41
C ASP A 93 7.54 -10.31 24.39
N GLN A 94 8.13 -9.16 24.05
CA GLN A 94 7.53 -8.14 23.16
C GLN A 94 8.06 -8.25 21.72
N VAL A 95 7.95 -9.44 21.13
CA VAL A 95 8.30 -9.66 19.72
C VAL A 95 7.18 -9.10 18.84
N ARG A 96 7.34 -7.86 18.39
CA ARG A 96 6.46 -7.18 17.43
C ARG A 96 6.84 -7.50 15.99
N SER A 97 5.89 -7.33 15.07
CA SER A 97 6.12 -7.52 13.64
C SER A 97 7.01 -6.41 13.06
N ASN A 98 7.63 -6.64 11.90
CA ASN A 98 8.46 -5.60 11.28
C ASN A 98 7.65 -4.37 10.88
N ASP A 99 6.40 -4.58 10.42
CA ASP A 99 5.49 -3.51 10.01
C ASP A 99 5.11 -2.66 11.23
N GLU A 100 4.76 -3.30 12.34
CA GLU A 100 4.47 -2.63 13.61
C GLU A 100 5.64 -1.79 14.08
N ILE A 101 6.84 -2.38 14.17
CA ILE A 101 8.04 -1.66 14.59
C ILE A 101 8.33 -0.46 13.68
N TYR A 102 8.28 -0.66 12.37
CA TYR A 102 8.60 0.38 11.40
C TYR A 102 7.58 1.53 11.42
N ILE A 103 6.30 1.23 11.51
CA ILE A 103 5.25 2.24 11.52
C ILE A 103 5.20 2.95 12.89
N THR A 104 5.10 2.21 14.00
CA THR A 104 4.83 2.80 15.31
C THR A 104 6.04 3.47 15.93
N ASP A 105 7.22 2.85 15.83
CA ASP A 105 8.40 3.31 16.57
C ASP A 105 9.27 4.25 15.76
N PHE A 106 9.14 4.20 14.43
CA PHE A 106 10.03 4.90 13.51
C PHE A 106 9.29 5.97 12.70
N LEU A 107 8.27 5.60 11.90
CA LEU A 107 7.56 6.58 11.06
C LEU A 107 6.61 7.48 11.84
N CYS A 108 5.81 6.97 12.79
CA CYS A 108 4.86 7.79 13.55
C CYS A 108 5.51 8.96 14.29
N PRO A 109 6.66 8.81 14.98
CA PRO A 109 7.35 9.95 15.59
C PRO A 109 7.76 11.00 14.56
N ILE A 110 8.29 10.59 13.40
CA ILE A 110 8.66 11.52 12.33
C ILE A 110 7.41 12.23 11.82
N LEU A 111 6.33 11.49 11.56
CA LEU A 111 5.07 12.06 11.10
C LEU A 111 4.52 13.10 12.08
N LYS A 112 4.52 12.83 13.38
CA LYS A 112 4.00 13.76 14.41
C LYS A 112 4.79 15.06 14.51
N GLU A 113 6.08 15.06 14.19
CA GLU A 113 6.87 16.29 14.12
C GLU A 113 6.47 17.18 12.94
N VAL A 114 5.97 16.59 11.86
CA VAL A 114 5.64 17.30 10.60
C VAL A 114 4.16 17.63 10.52
N PHE A 115 3.33 16.68 10.92
CA PHE A 115 1.87 16.74 10.94
C PHE A 115 1.38 16.23 12.30
N PRO A 116 1.36 17.10 13.33
CA PRO A 116 0.96 16.70 14.69
C PRO A 116 -0.45 16.13 14.77
N GLN A 117 -1.33 16.54 13.86
CA GLN A 117 -2.72 16.08 13.77
C GLN A 117 -2.89 14.80 12.93
N ALA A 118 -1.87 14.37 12.19
CA ALA A 118 -1.97 13.18 11.36
C ALA A 118 -1.76 11.90 12.17
N GLU A 119 -2.52 10.87 11.83
CA GLU A 119 -2.44 9.55 12.44
C GLU A 119 -2.10 8.50 11.39
N LEU A 120 -1.07 7.71 11.66
CA LEU A 120 -0.67 6.57 10.83
C LEU A 120 -0.95 5.26 11.58
N THR A 121 -1.80 4.41 11.01
CA THR A 121 -2.19 3.12 11.59
C THR A 121 -1.79 1.96 10.66
N LEU A 122 -1.61 0.77 11.23
CA LEU A 122 -1.16 -0.41 10.47
C LEU A 122 -2.22 -0.94 9.50
N THR A 123 -3.49 -0.81 9.86
CA THR A 123 -4.62 -1.38 9.13
C THR A 123 -5.54 -0.25 8.67
N ALA A 124 -6.06 -0.37 7.45
CA ALA A 124 -7.10 0.53 6.95
C ALA A 124 -8.47 -0.16 6.95
N ASN A 125 -9.52 0.65 7.03
CA ASN A 125 -10.89 0.15 6.92
C ASN A 125 -11.69 0.98 5.91
N TYR A 126 -12.16 0.31 4.87
CA TYR A 126 -13.03 0.89 3.84
C TYR A 126 -14.25 0.00 3.63
N PRO A 127 -15.42 0.57 3.30
CA PRO A 127 -16.60 -0.23 2.99
C PRO A 127 -16.34 -1.18 1.82
N MET A 128 -16.72 -2.45 1.97
CA MET A 128 -16.56 -3.45 0.91
C MET A 128 -17.21 -3.02 -0.42
N THR A 129 -18.35 -2.32 -0.34
CA THR A 129 -19.06 -1.78 -1.50
C THR A 129 -18.22 -0.76 -2.28
N VAL A 130 -17.41 0.04 -1.58
CA VAL A 130 -16.47 0.98 -2.21
C VAL A 130 -15.33 0.21 -2.85
N LEU A 131 -14.72 -0.72 -2.12
CA LEU A 131 -13.59 -1.52 -2.61
C LEU A 131 -13.93 -2.25 -3.91
N GLN A 132 -15.12 -2.84 -4.02
CA GLN A 132 -15.60 -3.52 -5.21
C GLN A 132 -15.81 -2.62 -6.43
N VAL A 133 -16.05 -1.32 -6.22
CA VAL A 133 -16.23 -0.34 -7.31
C VAL A 133 -14.88 0.16 -7.82
N ILE A 134 -13.95 0.46 -6.90
CA ILE A 134 -12.67 1.10 -7.23
C ILE A 134 -11.58 0.11 -7.66
N SER A 135 -11.78 -1.19 -7.44
CA SER A 135 -10.82 -2.22 -7.82
C SER A 135 -11.32 -3.07 -9.00
N PRO A 136 -10.43 -3.49 -9.90
CA PRO A 136 -10.79 -4.37 -11.00
C PRO A 136 -10.96 -5.81 -10.51
N ARG A 137 -12.05 -6.50 -10.88
CA ARG A 137 -12.33 -7.96 -10.69
C ARG A 137 -12.01 -8.59 -9.33
N SER A 138 -11.72 -7.79 -8.32
CA SER A 138 -11.13 -8.24 -7.07
C SER A 138 -12.19 -8.79 -6.13
N THR A 139 -11.81 -9.82 -5.37
CA THR A 139 -12.70 -10.44 -4.36
C THR A 139 -12.09 -10.46 -2.97
N LYS A 140 -10.79 -10.23 -2.88
CA LYS A 140 -10.00 -10.17 -1.65
C LYS A 140 -9.23 -8.86 -1.62
N PHE A 141 -9.14 -8.28 -0.43
CA PHE A 141 -8.62 -6.93 -0.21
C PHE A 141 -7.77 -6.91 1.05
N ASP A 142 -6.51 -6.53 0.91
CA ASP A 142 -5.60 -6.27 2.01
C ASP A 142 -5.32 -4.77 2.07
N LEU A 143 -5.74 -4.15 3.17
CA LEU A 143 -5.65 -2.71 3.43
C LEU A 143 -4.67 -2.45 4.58
N PHE A 144 -3.67 -1.63 4.34
CA PHE A 144 -2.62 -1.38 5.33
C PHE A 144 -2.02 0.03 5.23
N HIS A 145 -1.36 0.45 6.31
CA HIS A 145 -0.70 1.76 6.45
C HIS A 145 -1.64 2.93 6.14
N GLN A 146 -2.70 3.10 6.94
CA GLN A 146 -3.65 4.20 6.77
C GLN A 146 -3.08 5.48 7.38
N LEU A 147 -2.93 6.51 6.57
CA LEU A 147 -2.59 7.87 6.97
C LEU A 147 -3.86 8.74 6.96
N SER A 148 -4.27 9.22 8.12
CA SER A 148 -5.40 10.12 8.31
C SER A 148 -4.87 11.51 8.66
N PHE A 149 -5.18 12.53 7.85
CA PHE A 149 -4.67 13.89 8.06
C PHE A 149 -5.49 14.71 9.06
N HIS A 150 -6.74 14.30 9.31
CA HIS A 150 -7.69 15.03 10.17
C HIS A 150 -7.82 16.53 9.81
N ASP A 151 -7.69 16.84 8.53
CA ASP A 151 -7.89 18.16 7.97
C ASP A 151 -9.40 18.44 7.70
N GLU A 152 -9.73 19.64 7.24
CA GLU A 152 -11.14 20.02 6.96
C GLU A 152 -11.84 19.10 5.95
N LYS A 153 -11.05 18.47 5.07
CA LYS A 153 -11.52 17.54 4.05
C LYS A 153 -11.51 16.08 4.54
N ASN A 154 -11.08 15.81 5.77
CA ASN A 154 -10.89 14.46 6.31
C ASN A 154 -10.14 13.55 5.33
N LEU A 155 -9.02 14.03 4.77
CA LEU A 155 -8.22 13.25 3.84
C LEU A 155 -7.63 12.02 4.56
N VAL A 156 -7.90 10.85 4.00
CA VAL A 156 -7.36 9.57 4.44
C VAL A 156 -6.78 8.85 3.23
N VAL A 157 -5.59 8.29 3.39
CA VAL A 157 -4.88 7.53 2.35
C VAL A 157 -4.45 6.19 2.91
N ALA A 158 -4.60 5.11 2.17
CA ALA A 158 -4.14 3.79 2.56
C ALA A 158 -3.56 3.02 1.37
N ASN A 159 -2.74 2.01 1.66
CA ASN A 159 -2.34 1.04 0.65
C ASN A 159 -3.43 -0.01 0.47
N LEU A 160 -3.61 -0.42 -0.78
CA LEU A 160 -4.55 -1.46 -1.17
C LEU A 160 -3.83 -2.48 -2.06
N TYR A 161 -3.87 -3.73 -1.62
CA TYR A 161 -3.61 -4.89 -2.46
C TYR A 161 -4.92 -5.63 -2.67
N ALA A 162 -5.32 -5.82 -3.92
CA ALA A 162 -6.54 -6.51 -4.27
C ALA A 162 -6.26 -7.64 -5.25
N TYR A 163 -6.89 -8.77 -5.01
CA TYR A 163 -6.67 -9.99 -5.78
C TYR A 163 -7.93 -10.85 -5.84
N HIS A 164 -7.89 -11.82 -6.73
CA HIS A 164 -8.82 -12.94 -6.75
C HIS A 164 -8.07 -14.26 -6.87
N ILE A 165 -8.79 -15.34 -6.58
CA ILE A 165 -8.25 -16.70 -6.66
C ILE A 165 -8.82 -17.36 -7.91
N GLU A 166 -7.97 -17.60 -8.91
CA GLU A 166 -8.32 -18.38 -10.09
C GLU A 166 -7.99 -19.85 -9.89
N THR A 167 -8.79 -20.71 -10.50
CA THR A 167 -8.51 -22.14 -10.56
C THR A 167 -7.97 -22.46 -11.95
N ARG A 168 -6.68 -22.79 -12.05
CA ARG A 168 -6.00 -23.09 -13.32
C ARG A 168 -5.61 -24.56 -13.40
N THR A 169 -5.77 -25.16 -14.57
CA THR A 169 -5.29 -26.51 -14.83
C THR A 169 -3.85 -26.42 -15.33
N LYS A 170 -2.91 -26.97 -14.56
CA LYS A 170 -1.50 -27.06 -14.95
C LYS A 170 -1.15 -28.49 -15.34
N ARG A 171 -0.31 -28.63 -16.35
CA ARG A 171 0.28 -29.91 -16.73
C ARG A 171 1.67 -29.99 -16.10
N ASP A 172 1.94 -31.03 -15.34
CA ASP A 172 3.26 -31.29 -14.79
C ASP A 172 4.23 -31.75 -15.89
N SER A 173 5.52 -31.86 -15.54
CA SER A 173 6.56 -32.39 -16.41
C SER A 173 6.33 -33.85 -16.84
N ASN A 174 5.44 -34.56 -16.15
CA ASN A 174 5.11 -35.97 -16.40
C ASN A 174 3.82 -36.12 -17.26
N GLY A 175 3.23 -35.01 -17.70
CA GLY A 175 2.03 -34.98 -18.53
C GLY A 175 0.71 -35.02 -17.76
N HIS A 176 0.72 -35.14 -16.43
CA HIS A 176 -0.50 -35.14 -15.61
C HIS A 176 -1.02 -33.72 -15.40
N THR A 177 -2.32 -33.55 -15.65
CA THR A 177 -3.03 -32.33 -15.37
C THR A 177 -3.50 -32.30 -13.92
N HIS A 178 -3.18 -31.24 -13.20
CA HIS A 178 -3.64 -30.98 -11.85
C HIS A 178 -4.19 -29.56 -11.75
N THR A 179 -5.19 -29.42 -10.89
CA THR A 179 -5.88 -28.16 -10.67
C THR A 179 -5.16 -27.39 -9.56
N VAL A 180 -4.72 -26.17 -9.86
CA VAL A 180 -4.03 -25.28 -8.92
C VAL A 180 -4.88 -24.05 -8.68
N ARG A 181 -5.02 -23.66 -7.42
CA ARG A 181 -5.57 -22.36 -7.05
C ARG A 181 -4.44 -21.35 -7.03
N GLU A 182 -4.54 -20.34 -7.88
CA GLU A 182 -3.54 -19.29 -8.01
C GLU A 182 -4.13 -17.96 -7.58
N GLU A 183 -3.36 -17.23 -6.79
CA GLU A 183 -3.62 -15.82 -6.54
C GLU A 183 -3.27 -15.02 -7.80
N VAL A 184 -4.21 -14.18 -8.24
CA VAL A 184 -4.03 -13.27 -9.35
C VAL A 184 -4.20 -11.86 -8.82
N GLU A 185 -3.10 -11.12 -8.83
CA GLU A 185 -3.11 -9.69 -8.51
C GLU A 185 -3.96 -8.94 -9.54
N ASP A 186 -4.90 -8.17 -9.03
CA ASP A 186 -5.74 -7.28 -9.82
C ASP A 186 -5.39 -5.82 -9.56
N PHE A 187 -5.04 -5.46 -8.31
CA PHE A 187 -4.71 -4.11 -7.91
C PHE A 187 -3.55 -4.07 -6.92
N SER A 188 -2.59 -3.17 -7.13
CA SER A 188 -1.54 -2.83 -6.17
C SER A 188 -1.29 -1.34 -6.22
N GLY A 189 -1.63 -0.63 -5.14
CA GLY A 189 -1.48 0.82 -5.11
C GLY A 189 -2.08 1.49 -3.89
N GLN A 190 -2.66 2.68 -4.10
CA GLN A 190 -3.21 3.53 -3.06
C GLN A 190 -4.71 3.75 -3.24
N ILE A 191 -5.41 3.88 -2.13
CA ILE A 191 -6.77 4.41 -2.05
C ILE A 191 -6.75 5.70 -1.22
N PHE A 192 -7.48 6.70 -1.70
CA PHE A 192 -7.69 7.99 -1.06
C PHE A 192 -9.18 8.14 -0.79
N SER A 193 -9.52 8.74 0.34
CA SER A 193 -10.86 9.23 0.62
C SER A 193 -10.79 10.64 1.18
N LEU A 194 -11.66 11.49 0.68
CA LEU A 194 -11.82 12.85 1.16
C LEU A 194 -13.26 13.29 1.03
N LYS A 195 -13.66 14.26 1.84
CA LYS A 195 -14.94 14.93 1.75
C LYS A 195 -15.03 15.65 0.40
N ALA A 196 -16.04 15.30 -0.37
CA ALA A 196 -16.29 15.87 -1.69
C ALA A 196 -16.64 17.37 -1.58
N PRO A 197 -16.31 18.18 -2.60
CA PRO A 197 -16.69 19.59 -2.63
C PRO A 197 -18.20 19.80 -2.75
N ILE A 198 -18.91 18.82 -3.33
CA ILE A 198 -20.35 18.82 -3.48
C ILE A 198 -20.94 17.51 -2.92
N SER A 199 -22.12 17.59 -2.33
CA SER A 199 -22.92 16.41 -2.02
C SER A 199 -23.58 15.90 -3.30
N PHE A 200 -23.43 14.61 -3.57
CA PHE A 200 -23.94 13.95 -4.76
C PHE A 200 -25.20 13.13 -4.42
N PRO A 201 -26.37 13.44 -5.00
CA PRO A 201 -27.56 12.61 -4.86
C PRO A 201 -27.36 11.29 -5.64
N GLY A 202 -27.00 10.24 -4.91
CA GLY A 202 -26.68 8.92 -5.47
C GLY A 202 -25.17 8.72 -5.60
N HIS A 203 -24.69 8.31 -6.77
CA HIS A 203 -23.26 8.13 -7.01
C HIS A 203 -22.82 8.42 -8.45
N LEU A 204 -21.52 8.67 -8.57
CA LEU A 204 -20.78 8.85 -9.81
C LEU A 204 -19.51 8.00 -9.72
N ARG A 205 -19.18 7.26 -10.77
CA ARG A 205 -17.89 6.57 -10.88
C ARG A 205 -17.25 6.81 -12.22
N VAL A 206 -15.95 7.02 -12.21
CA VAL A 206 -15.10 7.16 -13.39
C VAL A 206 -14.14 5.99 -13.39
N VAL A 207 -14.21 5.20 -14.44
CA VAL A 207 -13.59 3.88 -14.51
C VAL A 207 -12.68 3.80 -15.72
N PRO A 208 -11.40 3.44 -15.56
CA PRO A 208 -10.47 3.35 -16.67
C PRO A 208 -10.88 2.24 -17.64
N THR A 209 -10.75 2.49 -18.95
CA THR A 209 -11.06 1.51 -20.02
C THR A 209 -9.84 1.13 -20.85
N LYS A 210 -8.81 1.99 -20.91
CA LYS A 210 -7.56 1.68 -21.63
C LYS A 210 -6.64 0.74 -20.85
N LYS A 211 -5.82 -0.02 -21.60
CA LYS A 211 -4.62 -0.67 -21.08
C LYS A 211 -3.70 0.41 -20.53
N SER A 212 -3.35 0.31 -19.26
CA SER A 212 -2.22 1.06 -18.73
C SER A 212 -0.90 0.45 -19.13
N LEU A 213 0.14 1.28 -19.06
CA LEU A 213 1.53 0.85 -19.17
C LEU A 213 1.93 -0.13 -18.05
N PHE A 214 1.27 -0.08 -16.89
CA PHE A 214 1.57 -0.87 -15.70
C PHE A 214 0.78 -2.18 -15.66
N LEU A 215 -0.51 -2.16 -16.05
CA LEU A 215 -1.28 -3.39 -16.19
C LEU A 215 -0.87 -4.14 -17.47
N LYS A 216 -0.21 -5.30 -17.31
CA LYS A 216 0.14 -6.21 -18.43
C LYS A 216 -1.08 -6.87 -19.10
N ARG A 217 -2.30 -6.44 -18.80
CA ARG A 217 -3.57 -7.02 -19.27
C ARG A 217 -4.58 -5.91 -19.62
N GLU A 218 -5.54 -6.26 -20.47
CA GLU A 218 -6.65 -5.38 -20.84
C GLU A 218 -7.51 -5.00 -19.62
N VAL A 219 -7.64 -3.70 -19.36
CA VAL A 219 -8.59 -3.16 -18.37
C VAL A 219 -10.04 -3.26 -18.89
N LYS A 220 -10.23 -3.43 -20.22
CA LYS A 220 -11.54 -3.71 -20.81
C LYS A 220 -12.17 -4.97 -20.18
N GLY A 221 -13.25 -4.77 -19.43
CA GLY A 221 -13.98 -5.83 -18.73
C GLY A 221 -13.40 -6.22 -17.36
N ALA A 222 -12.44 -5.46 -16.83
CA ALA A 222 -11.90 -5.68 -15.49
C ALA A 222 -12.72 -4.96 -14.41
N TYR A 223 -13.22 -3.77 -14.71
CA TYR A 223 -14.13 -3.06 -13.83
C TYR A 223 -15.60 -3.42 -14.12
N PRO A 224 -16.51 -3.33 -13.13
CA PRO A 224 -17.93 -3.52 -13.36
C PRO A 224 -18.47 -2.60 -14.45
N GLY A 225 -19.26 -3.15 -15.39
CA GLY A 225 -20.03 -2.35 -16.37
C GLY A 225 -21.16 -1.57 -15.68
N ALA A 226 -21.97 -0.83 -16.45
CA ALA A 226 -23.09 -0.05 -15.90
C ALA A 226 -23.97 -0.90 -14.98
N GLY A 227 -24.14 -0.44 -13.74
CA GLY A 227 -25.02 -1.04 -12.74
C GLY A 227 -26.49 -0.72 -13.00
N PRO A 228 -27.41 -1.33 -12.23
CA PRO A 228 -28.82 -1.03 -12.34
C PRO A 228 -29.07 0.44 -11.97
N ASN A 229 -29.74 1.18 -12.86
CA ASN A 229 -30.03 2.62 -12.77
C ASN A 229 -28.83 3.56 -12.94
N GLU A 230 -27.68 3.06 -13.40
CA GLU A 230 -26.60 3.93 -13.86
C GLU A 230 -26.78 4.28 -15.34
N VAL A 231 -26.58 5.55 -15.66
CA VAL A 231 -26.45 6.03 -17.03
C VAL A 231 -24.98 6.29 -17.31
N GLN A 232 -24.50 5.85 -18.47
CA GLN A 232 -23.18 6.21 -18.95
C GLN A 232 -23.24 7.60 -19.57
N ILE A 233 -22.38 8.51 -19.12
CA ILE A 233 -22.22 9.83 -19.72
C ILE A 233 -21.11 9.75 -20.76
N GLU A 234 -21.43 10.14 -21.99
CA GLU A 234 -20.43 10.45 -23.00
C GLU A 234 -20.03 11.93 -22.87
N THR A 235 -18.73 12.18 -22.79
CA THR A 235 -18.16 13.53 -22.87
C THR A 235 -18.08 13.98 -24.32
N GLU A 236 -17.94 15.29 -24.56
CA GLU A 236 -17.80 15.83 -25.92
C GLU A 236 -16.48 15.43 -26.58
N ASP A 237 -15.44 15.15 -25.78
CA ASP A 237 -14.16 14.65 -26.27
C ASP A 237 -14.19 13.12 -26.45
N ILE A 238 -13.90 12.69 -27.67
CA ILE A 238 -13.79 11.27 -28.05
C ILE A 238 -12.63 10.60 -27.31
N GLN A 239 -11.51 11.30 -27.10
CA GLN A 239 -10.36 10.72 -26.41
C GLN A 239 -10.70 10.36 -24.96
N ASN A 240 -11.53 11.16 -24.30
CA ASN A 240 -11.96 10.93 -22.93
C ASN A 240 -12.83 9.67 -22.85
N ASN A 241 -13.81 9.56 -23.76
CA ASN A 241 -14.67 8.38 -23.89
C ASN A 241 -13.91 7.10 -24.26
N GLU A 242 -12.74 7.23 -24.92
CA GLU A 242 -11.86 6.09 -25.18
C GLU A 242 -11.01 5.68 -23.97
N ASN A 243 -10.67 6.63 -23.09
CA ASN A 243 -9.74 6.44 -21.97
C ASN A 243 -10.44 5.89 -20.72
N TYR A 244 -11.68 6.32 -20.48
CA TYR A 244 -12.49 5.91 -19.35
C TYR A 244 -13.99 6.03 -19.63
N ASN A 245 -14.78 5.32 -18.84
CA ASN A 245 -16.22 5.46 -18.82
C ASN A 245 -16.65 6.20 -17.56
N ILE A 246 -17.63 7.08 -17.70
CA ILE A 246 -18.28 7.76 -16.58
C ILE A 246 -19.68 7.16 -16.42
N TYR A 247 -19.99 6.66 -15.24
CA TYR A 247 -21.33 6.16 -14.89
C TYR A 247 -21.89 6.96 -13.71
N CYS A 248 -23.17 7.32 -13.78
CA CYS A 248 -23.83 8.05 -12.69
C CYS A 248 -25.29 7.66 -12.53
N THR A 249 -25.85 7.91 -11.34
CA THR A 249 -27.30 7.79 -11.09
C THR A 249 -28.05 9.12 -11.27
N ASP A 250 -27.35 10.25 -11.27
CA ASP A 250 -27.91 11.59 -11.49
C ASP A 250 -27.03 12.38 -12.47
N GLU A 251 -27.50 12.52 -13.70
CA GLU A 251 -26.76 13.20 -14.77
C GLU A 251 -26.56 14.70 -14.49
N LEU A 252 -27.53 15.37 -13.86
CA LEU A 252 -27.46 16.80 -13.61
C LEU A 252 -26.39 17.10 -12.55
N ALA A 253 -26.34 16.31 -11.49
CA ALA A 253 -25.30 16.40 -10.48
C ALA A 253 -23.93 16.01 -11.05
N ALA A 254 -23.87 14.97 -11.89
CA ALA A 254 -22.64 14.55 -12.57
C ALA A 254 -22.05 15.66 -13.44
N ARG A 255 -22.86 16.30 -14.29
CA ARG A 255 -22.37 17.40 -15.16
C ARG A 255 -21.91 18.62 -14.36
N LYS A 256 -22.46 18.88 -13.18
CA LYS A 256 -21.98 19.94 -12.27
C LYS A 256 -20.60 19.63 -11.67
N PHE A 257 -20.34 18.36 -11.37
CA PHE A 257 -19.05 17.89 -10.86
C PHE A 257 -17.99 17.84 -11.95
N LEU A 258 -18.35 17.33 -13.13
CA LEU A 258 -17.48 17.08 -14.28
C LEU A 258 -17.15 18.36 -15.06
N LYS A 259 -16.57 19.34 -14.37
CA LYS A 259 -16.08 20.57 -14.98
C LYS A 259 -14.89 20.27 -15.89
N PRO A 260 -14.60 21.10 -16.92
CA PRO A 260 -13.49 20.87 -17.84
C PRO A 260 -12.15 20.59 -17.15
N LYS A 261 -11.83 21.33 -16.08
CA LYS A 261 -10.61 21.15 -15.29
C LYS A 261 -10.52 19.77 -14.60
N ILE A 262 -11.65 19.20 -14.19
CA ILE A 262 -11.72 17.86 -13.58
C ILE A 262 -11.55 16.78 -14.63
N LEU A 263 -12.15 16.98 -15.82
CA LEU A 263 -11.99 16.06 -16.95
C LEU A 263 -10.53 16.02 -17.44
N GLU A 264 -9.89 17.17 -17.60
CA GLU A 264 -8.46 17.25 -17.94
C GLU A 264 -7.58 16.54 -16.90
N TRP A 265 -7.91 16.69 -15.61
CA TRP A 265 -7.22 15.98 -14.54
C TRP A 265 -7.44 14.46 -14.63
N PHE A 266 -8.66 14.00 -14.94
CA PHE A 266 -8.93 12.58 -15.20
C PHE A 266 -8.10 12.06 -16.37
N ASP A 267 -8.05 12.78 -17.49
CA ASP A 267 -7.30 12.37 -18.68
C ASP A 267 -5.82 12.14 -18.34
N GLN A 268 -5.22 13.04 -17.55
CA GLN A 268 -3.84 12.92 -17.10
C GLN A 268 -3.64 11.73 -16.15
N GLN A 269 -4.46 11.61 -15.10
CA GLN A 269 -4.26 10.59 -14.08
C GLN A 269 -4.60 9.18 -14.54
N ILE A 270 -5.63 9.02 -15.37
CA ILE A 270 -6.05 7.72 -15.91
C ILE A 270 -5.01 7.20 -16.89
N SER A 271 -4.44 8.07 -17.72
CA SER A 271 -3.37 7.70 -18.65
C SER A 271 -2.09 7.24 -17.94
N GLN A 272 -1.83 7.78 -16.74
CA GLN A 272 -0.60 7.50 -15.99
C GLN A 272 -0.74 6.35 -14.97
N ASN A 273 -1.86 6.26 -14.25
CA ASN A 273 -1.93 5.51 -12.99
C ASN A 273 -3.16 4.56 -12.87
N ASP A 274 -3.87 4.26 -13.97
CA ASP A 274 -5.17 3.54 -13.94
C ASP A 274 -6.10 4.01 -12.84
N MET A 275 -6.31 5.32 -12.79
CA MET A 275 -7.10 5.89 -11.73
C MET A 275 -8.58 5.49 -11.86
N CYS A 276 -9.20 5.05 -10.76
CA CYS A 276 -10.65 4.98 -10.65
C CYS A 276 -11.14 5.96 -9.58
N VAL A 277 -12.23 6.66 -9.87
CA VAL A 277 -12.87 7.62 -8.97
C VAL A 277 -14.27 7.16 -8.66
N TYR A 278 -14.67 7.25 -7.39
CA TYR A 278 -16.02 6.95 -6.95
C TYR A 278 -16.50 8.02 -5.97
N LEU A 279 -17.48 8.80 -6.39
CA LEU A 279 -18.15 9.81 -5.58
C LEU A 279 -19.51 9.26 -5.15
N VAL A 280 -19.71 9.12 -3.85
CA VAL A 280 -20.97 8.67 -3.27
C VAL A 280 -21.30 9.54 -2.07
N GLN A 281 -22.53 10.06 -2.04
CA GLN A 281 -22.98 10.99 -0.99
C GLN A 281 -22.03 12.20 -0.88
N ASP A 282 -21.32 12.35 0.22
CA ASP A 282 -20.39 13.45 0.50
C ASP A 282 -18.91 13.01 0.47
N THR A 283 -18.61 11.79 0.02
CA THR A 283 -17.26 11.23 0.05
C THR A 283 -16.78 10.89 -1.36
N LEU A 284 -15.61 11.40 -1.70
CA LEU A 284 -14.88 11.09 -2.90
C LEU A 284 -13.80 10.04 -2.58
N TYR A 285 -13.87 8.91 -3.26
CA TYR A 285 -12.86 7.87 -3.24
C TYR A 285 -12.05 7.90 -4.53
N ILE A 286 -10.74 7.78 -4.42
CA ILE A 286 -9.82 7.72 -5.56
C ILE A 286 -8.93 6.51 -5.34
N SER A 287 -8.76 5.69 -6.35
CA SER A 287 -7.78 4.60 -6.35
C SER A 287 -6.75 4.87 -7.44
N LEU A 288 -5.49 4.64 -7.12
CA LEU A 288 -4.35 4.80 -8.04
C LEU A 288 -3.56 3.50 -8.08
N TYR A 289 -3.53 2.86 -9.24
CA TYR A 289 -2.69 1.69 -9.47
C TYR A 289 -1.27 2.15 -9.79
N THR A 290 -0.39 2.05 -8.81
CA THR A 290 0.99 2.53 -8.93
C THR A 290 2.02 1.41 -8.82
N ASN A 291 1.59 0.18 -8.51
CA ASN A 291 2.44 -0.99 -8.24
C ASN A 291 3.54 -0.70 -7.19
N ARG A 292 3.25 0.26 -6.30
CA ARG A 292 4.08 0.65 -5.16
C ARG A 292 3.17 0.90 -3.98
N TYR A 293 3.74 0.85 -2.78
CA TYR A 293 3.02 1.17 -1.54
C TYR A 293 3.65 2.39 -0.88
N LEU A 294 2.82 3.19 -0.22
CA LEU A 294 3.27 4.24 0.70
C LEU A 294 3.92 3.57 1.91
N PHE A 295 5.07 4.10 2.31
CA PHE A 295 5.79 3.62 3.50
C PHE A 295 6.04 2.09 3.51
N PRO A 296 6.68 1.53 2.46
CA PRO A 296 6.90 0.09 2.41
C PRO A 296 7.90 -0.32 3.50
N THR A 297 7.51 -1.30 4.32
CA THR A 297 8.39 -1.83 5.37
C THR A 297 9.63 -2.49 4.78
N PRO A 298 10.85 -2.13 5.24
CA PRO A 298 12.07 -2.75 4.79
C PRO A 298 12.06 -4.28 4.98
N ASN A 299 12.18 -5.01 3.88
CA ASN A 299 12.11 -6.48 3.86
C ASN A 299 13.47 -7.16 3.66
N ARG A 300 14.56 -6.39 3.55
CA ARG A 300 15.95 -6.85 3.39
C ARG A 300 16.82 -6.32 4.52
N LYS A 301 17.84 -7.10 4.92
CA LYS A 301 18.78 -6.71 5.98
C LYS A 301 19.49 -5.39 5.65
N GLU A 302 19.97 -5.22 4.42
CA GLU A 302 20.63 -4.01 3.94
C GLU A 302 19.70 -2.78 4.04
N ALA A 303 18.43 -2.94 3.64
CA ALA A 303 17.44 -1.86 3.72
C ALA A 303 17.19 -1.44 5.19
N ILE A 304 17.11 -2.41 6.11
CA ILE A 304 16.97 -2.14 7.55
C ILE A 304 18.20 -1.40 8.09
N GLU A 305 19.40 -1.80 7.68
CA GLU A 305 20.64 -1.15 8.13
C GLU A 305 20.78 0.27 7.61
N SER A 306 20.31 0.52 6.39
CA SER A 306 20.27 1.85 5.77
C SER A 306 19.20 2.79 6.31
N LEU A 307 18.31 2.35 7.22
CA LEU A 307 17.30 3.22 7.80
C LEU A 307 17.96 4.40 8.52
N SER A 308 17.57 5.60 8.12
CA SER A 308 18.01 6.88 8.67
C SER A 308 16.77 7.77 8.80
N ILE A 309 16.70 8.55 9.86
CA ILE A 309 15.56 9.45 10.06
C ILE A 309 15.51 10.48 8.94
N ALA A 310 16.64 11.09 8.61
CA ALA A 310 16.71 12.10 7.55
C ALA A 310 16.24 11.58 6.19
N ALA A 311 16.65 10.37 5.82
CA ALA A 311 16.24 9.74 4.56
C ALA A 311 14.74 9.43 4.53
N GLU A 312 14.20 8.93 5.65
CA GLU A 312 12.80 8.52 5.75
C GLU A 312 11.86 9.72 5.90
N TYR A 313 12.31 10.79 6.56
CA TYR A 313 11.64 12.09 6.55
C TYR A 313 11.54 12.66 5.12
N GLN A 314 12.63 12.61 4.33
CA GLN A 314 12.56 13.06 2.94
C GLN A 314 11.59 12.24 2.09
N LYS A 315 11.54 10.91 2.31
CA LYS A 315 10.54 10.06 1.64
C LYS A 315 9.13 10.44 2.09
N LEU A 316 8.92 10.65 3.39
CA LEU A 316 7.65 11.09 3.95
C LEU A 316 7.17 12.38 3.31
N CYS A 317 8.00 13.42 3.27
CA CYS A 317 7.66 14.69 2.63
C CYS A 317 7.29 14.51 1.16
N ARG A 318 8.05 13.69 0.40
CA ARG A 318 7.74 13.42 -1.01
C ARG A 318 6.40 12.72 -1.20
N GLU A 319 6.11 11.71 -0.40
CA GLU A 319 4.82 11.02 -0.50
C GLU A 319 3.67 11.97 -0.13
N ILE A 320 3.85 12.84 0.86
CA ILE A 320 2.83 13.82 1.24
C ILE A 320 2.65 14.89 0.16
N ASP A 321 3.72 15.37 -0.47
CA ASP A 321 3.63 16.29 -1.61
C ASP A 321 2.83 15.67 -2.77
N LEU A 322 3.07 14.38 -3.06
CA LEU A 322 2.31 13.66 -4.08
C LEU A 322 0.83 13.53 -3.70
N ILE A 323 0.53 13.19 -2.44
CA ILE A 323 -0.85 13.12 -1.93
C ILE A 323 -1.53 14.49 -2.09
N ASP A 324 -0.83 15.57 -1.74
CA ASP A 324 -1.36 16.92 -1.85
C ASP A 324 -1.56 17.32 -3.31
N GLU A 325 -0.59 17.09 -4.20
CA GLU A 325 -0.70 17.38 -5.63
C GLU A 325 -1.91 16.65 -6.26
N LEU A 326 -2.08 15.37 -5.95
CA LEU A 326 -3.18 14.55 -6.44
C LEU A 326 -4.54 15.03 -5.94
N THR A 327 -4.61 15.50 -4.70
CA THR A 327 -5.89 15.90 -4.08
C THR A 327 -6.20 17.39 -4.21
N ASN A 328 -5.23 18.23 -4.57
CA ASN A 328 -5.37 19.69 -4.62
C ASN A 328 -6.47 20.14 -5.58
N ILE A 329 -6.68 19.41 -6.67
CA ILE A 329 -7.75 19.70 -7.63
C ILE A 329 -9.14 19.68 -6.98
N PHE A 330 -9.34 18.88 -5.93
CA PHE A 330 -10.58 18.78 -5.17
C PHE A 330 -10.58 19.66 -3.90
N LYS A 331 -9.43 20.25 -3.55
CA LYS A 331 -9.30 21.21 -2.45
C LYS A 331 -9.67 22.63 -2.88
N GLY A 332 -9.41 23.00 -4.13
CA GLY A 332 -9.64 24.34 -4.67
C GLY A 332 -10.99 24.52 -5.38
N GLU A 333 -12.09 24.60 -4.61
CA GLU A 333 -13.31 25.34 -4.95
C GLU A 333 -13.93 26.00 -3.72
#